data_AF-A0AAE1DFJ5-F1
#
_entry.id   AF-A0AAE1DFJ5-F1
#
_cell.length_a   1.000
_cell.length_b   1.000
_cell.length_c   1.000
_cell.angle_alpha   90.00
_cell.angle_beta   90.00
_cell.angle_gamma   90.00
#
_symmetry.space_group_name_H-M   'P 1'
#
loop_
_entity.id
_entity.type
_entity.pdbx_description
1 polymer ?
#
loop_
_entity_poly.entity_id
_entity_poly.type
_entity_poly.pdbx_seq_one_letter_code
_entity_poly.pdbx_strand_id
1 'polypeptide(L)'
;MLEGETPKVYVNNSADAKWRPLQQDEIIKRAKSRLGPTDYSLTEYNCEHFANWCRYGKINSGQVRNAVIGSVLSPIGAIAWVGISVVATLAARK
;
A
#
# COMPACT_ATOMS: atom_id res chain seq x y z
N MET A 1 -23.03 -22.78 -6.71
CA MET A 1 -22.79 -21.86 -5.57
C MET A 1 -23.59 -22.43 -4.42
N LEU A 2 -22.93 -22.88 -3.36
CA LEU A 2 -23.61 -23.56 -2.24
C LEU A 2 -24.39 -22.52 -1.44
N GLU A 3 -25.70 -22.72 -1.34
CA GLU A 3 -26.61 -21.92 -0.53
C GLU A 3 -26.39 -22.27 0.96
N GLY A 4 -26.19 -21.26 1.82
CA GLY A 4 -26.51 -21.38 3.25
C GLY A 4 -25.40 -21.13 4.28
N GLU A 5 -24.12 -21.05 3.91
CA GLU A 5 -23.06 -20.72 4.89
C GLU A 5 -22.78 -19.20 4.89
N THR A 6 -23.18 -18.51 5.96
CA THR A 6 -22.74 -17.14 6.19
C THR A 6 -21.23 -17.15 6.48
N PRO A 7 -20.43 -16.27 5.84
CA PRO A 7 -19.01 -16.18 6.16
C PRO A 7 -18.82 -15.83 7.64
N LYS A 8 -17.92 -16.54 8.32
CA LYS A 8 -17.55 -16.22 9.71
C LYS A 8 -16.80 -14.89 9.73
N VAL A 9 -17.26 -13.96 10.56
CA VAL A 9 -16.66 -12.63 10.72
C VAL A 9 -16.11 -12.48 12.13
N TYR A 10 -14.90 -11.93 12.25
CA TYR A 10 -14.24 -11.67 13.52
C TYR A 10 -13.79 -10.22 13.60
N VAL A 11 -13.86 -9.64 14.80
CA VAL A 11 -13.26 -8.33 15.06
C VAL A 11 -11.75 -8.51 15.25
N ASN A 12 -10.95 -7.87 14.40
CA ASN A 12 -9.49 -7.91 14.50
C ASN A 12 -8.89 -6.49 14.45
N ASN A 13 -8.56 -5.96 15.64
CA ASN A 13 -7.86 -4.68 15.79
C ASN A 13 -6.38 -4.90 16.17
N SER A 14 -5.69 -5.84 15.53
CA SER A 14 -4.28 -6.19 15.85
C SER A 14 -3.32 -4.99 15.83
N ALA A 15 -3.58 -3.98 14.99
CA ALA A 15 -2.76 -2.77 14.89
C ALA A 15 -2.90 -1.80 16.09
N ASP A 16 -3.84 -2.02 17.03
CA ASP A 16 -3.94 -1.26 18.28
C ASP A 16 -2.66 -1.36 19.13
N ALA A 17 -1.94 -2.49 19.02
CA ALA A 17 -0.65 -2.68 19.69
C ALA A 17 0.44 -1.74 19.15
N LYS A 18 0.26 -1.20 17.93
CA LYS A 18 1.23 -0.34 17.25
C LYS A 18 0.81 1.12 17.20
N TRP A 19 -0.48 1.39 17.03
CA TRP A 19 -1.01 2.74 16.88
C TRP A 19 -2.26 2.95 17.73
N ARG A 20 -2.35 4.13 18.35
CA ARG A 20 -3.54 4.54 19.06
C ARG A 20 -4.69 4.79 18.07
N PRO A 21 -5.89 4.21 18.29
CA PRO A 21 -7.05 4.49 17.45
C PRO A 21 -7.52 5.93 17.62
N LEU A 22 -8.16 6.44 16.58
CA LEU A 22 -8.79 7.76 16.58
C LEU A 22 -10.09 7.75 17.38
N GLN A 23 -10.66 8.94 17.61
CA GLN A 23 -11.97 9.04 18.22
C GLN A 23 -13.03 8.39 17.34
N GLN A 24 -13.99 7.71 17.97
CA GLN A 24 -15.01 6.92 17.27
C GLN A 24 -15.76 7.73 16.19
N ASP A 25 -16.11 8.98 16.49
CA ASP A 25 -16.79 9.86 15.53
C ASP A 25 -15.94 10.15 14.29
N GLU A 26 -14.64 10.30 14.46
CA GLU A 26 -13.72 10.53 13.34
C GLU A 26 -13.56 9.27 12.48
N ILE A 27 -13.51 8.10 13.10
CA ILE A 27 -13.48 6.81 12.40
C ILE A 27 -14.73 6.65 11.53
N ILE A 28 -15.91 6.90 12.10
CA ILE A 28 -17.20 6.82 11.41
C ILE A 28 -17.27 7.84 10.27
N LYS A 29 -16.85 9.09 10.52
CA LYS A 29 -16.82 10.15 9.50
C LYS A 29 -15.96 9.76 8.30
N ARG A 30 -14.78 9.21 8.55
CA ARG A 30 -13.86 8.75 7.50
C ARG A 30 -14.44 7.59 6.70
N ALA A 31 -15.01 6.59 7.37
CA ALA A 31 -15.66 5.47 6.69
C ALA A 31 -16.78 5.95 5.76
N LYS A 32 -17.63 6.87 6.25
CA LYS A 32 -18.73 7.45 5.47
C LYS A 32 -18.25 8.29 4.28
N SER A 33 -17.13 9.00 4.41
CA SER A 33 -16.59 9.85 3.33
C SER A 33 -16.16 9.10 2.06
N ARG A 34 -16.05 7.77 2.13
CA ARG A 34 -15.67 6.90 1.01
C ARG A 34 -16.84 6.03 0.51
N LEU A 35 -18.06 6.27 0.99
CA LEU A 35 -19.27 5.66 0.45
C LEU A 35 -19.64 6.34 -0.88
N GLY A 36 -19.93 5.56 -1.92
CA GLY A 36 -20.31 6.05 -3.25
C GLY A 36 -19.77 5.15 -4.37
N PRO A 37 -20.02 5.50 -5.64
CA PRO A 37 -19.40 4.81 -6.77
C PRO A 37 -17.90 5.11 -6.77
N THR A 38 -17.11 4.09 -6.46
CA THR A 38 -15.65 4.15 -6.47
C THR A 38 -15.14 3.05 -7.40
N ASP A 39 -14.12 3.33 -8.20
CA ASP A 39 -13.37 2.33 -8.99
C ASP A 39 -12.51 1.43 -8.08
N TYR A 40 -13.12 0.84 -7.06
CA TYR A 40 -12.41 0.22 -5.96
C TYR A 40 -12.29 -1.29 -6.19
N SER A 41 -11.07 -1.71 -6.51
CA SER A 41 -10.71 -3.11 -6.63
C SER A 41 -10.61 -3.77 -5.23
N LEU A 42 -11.39 -4.84 -5.03
CA LEU A 42 -11.59 -5.58 -3.77
C LEU A 42 -10.44 -6.54 -3.39
N THR A 43 -9.28 -6.44 -4.02
CA THR A 43 -8.23 -7.46 -3.90
C THR A 43 -7.26 -7.19 -2.76
N GLU A 44 -7.69 -7.49 -1.54
CA GLU A 44 -6.91 -7.79 -0.32
C GLU A 44 -5.93 -6.73 0.25
N TYR A 45 -5.43 -5.79 -0.55
CA TYR A 45 -4.63 -4.66 -0.09
C TYR A 45 -5.49 -3.44 0.21
N ASN A 46 -6.55 -3.19 -0.54
CA ASN A 46 -7.30 -1.96 -0.32
C ASN A 46 -8.16 -2.01 0.96
N CYS A 47 -8.80 -3.15 1.27
CA CYS A 47 -9.71 -3.26 2.42
C CYS A 47 -8.99 -3.10 3.77
N GLU A 48 -7.82 -3.71 3.94
CA GLU A 48 -7.02 -3.52 5.16
C GLU A 48 -6.47 -2.09 5.26
N HIS A 49 -5.98 -1.52 4.15
CA HIS A 49 -5.54 -0.12 4.13
C HIS A 49 -6.69 0.84 4.45
N PHE A 50 -7.88 0.58 3.93
CA PHE A 50 -9.07 1.38 4.21
C PHE A 50 -9.46 1.27 5.68
N ALA A 51 -9.51 0.07 6.25
CA ALA A 51 -9.80 -0.14 7.66
C ALA A 51 -8.76 0.56 8.56
N ASN A 52 -7.48 0.45 8.23
CA ASN A 52 -6.40 1.11 8.95
C ASN A 52 -6.42 2.63 8.80
N TRP A 53 -6.78 3.15 7.62
CA TRP A 53 -6.94 4.58 7.39
C TRP A 53 -8.12 5.15 8.18
N CYS A 54 -9.24 4.42 8.24
CA CYS A 54 -10.39 4.79 9.05
C CYS A 54 -10.03 4.80 10.53
N ARG A 55 -9.43 3.72 11.06
CA ARG A 55 -9.18 3.55 12.50
C ARG A 55 -7.99 4.35 13.04
N TYR A 56 -6.90 4.44 12.28
CA TYR A 56 -5.62 5.01 12.75
C TYR A 56 -5.14 6.21 11.93
N GLY A 57 -5.76 6.50 10.78
CA GLY A 57 -5.27 7.53 9.86
C GLY A 57 -3.93 7.20 9.19
N LYS A 58 -3.58 5.92 9.10
CA LYS A 58 -2.35 5.45 8.46
C LYS A 58 -2.69 4.57 7.26
N ILE A 59 -2.07 4.84 6.12
CA ILE A 59 -2.14 4.01 4.91
C ILE A 59 -0.82 3.25 4.84
N ASN A 60 -0.76 2.05 5.41
CA ASN A 60 0.49 1.33 5.55
C ASN A 60 0.76 0.40 4.36
N SER A 61 1.12 0.95 3.20
CA SER A 61 1.58 0.13 2.06
C SER A 61 2.98 -0.42 2.33
N GLY A 62 3.06 -1.70 2.69
CA GLY A 62 4.33 -2.44 2.76
C GLY A 62 5.04 -2.59 1.41
N GLN A 63 4.40 -2.20 0.30
CA GLN A 63 4.92 -2.44 -1.05
C GLN A 63 5.90 -1.36 -1.53
N VAL A 64 5.76 -0.10 -1.08
CA VAL A 64 6.61 0.99 -1.57
C VAL A 64 8.01 0.94 -0.97
N ARG A 65 8.18 0.41 0.24
CA ARG A 65 9.50 0.32 0.88
C ARG A 65 10.40 -0.75 0.28
N ASN A 66 9.82 -1.84 -0.24
CA ASN A 66 10.61 -2.94 -0.82
C ASN A 66 10.98 -2.68 -2.29
N ALA A 67 10.15 -1.97 -3.05
CA ALA A 67 10.44 -1.64 -4.45
C ALA A 67 11.59 -0.63 -4.61
N VAL A 68 11.68 0.38 -3.73
CA VAL A 68 12.75 1.39 -3.78
C VAL A 68 14.09 0.83 -3.28
N ILE A 69 14.09 -0.03 -2.27
CA ILE A 69 15.33 -0.64 -1.75
C ILE A 69 15.83 -1.74 -2.71
N GLY A 70 14.93 -2.52 -3.31
CA GLY A 70 15.27 -3.57 -4.26
C GLY A 70 15.84 -3.07 -5.59
N SER A 71 15.42 -1.88 -6.06
CA SER A 71 15.94 -1.31 -7.31
C SER A 71 17.33 -0.69 -7.17
N VAL A 72 17.66 -0.15 -5.99
CA VAL A 72 18.97 0.46 -5.71
C VAL A 72 20.06 -0.60 -5.43
N LEU A 73 19.69 -1.74 -4.84
CA LEU A 73 20.64 -2.80 -4.45
C LEU A 73 20.68 -3.98 -5.44
N SER A 74 19.83 -4.00 -6.48
CA SER A 74 19.88 -5.03 -7.51
C SER A 74 21.05 -4.80 -8.48
N PRO A 75 21.84 -5.82 -8.83
CA PRO A 75 22.94 -5.70 -9.80
C PRO A 75 22.45 -5.22 -11.18
N ILE A 76 21.18 -5.43 -11.53
CA ILE A 76 20.57 -4.92 -12.77
C ILE A 76 20.54 -3.38 -12.78
N GLY A 77 20.23 -2.75 -11.64
CA GLY A 77 20.18 -1.29 -11.52
C GLY A 77 21.56 -0.65 -11.69
N ALA A 78 22.60 -1.26 -11.12
CA ALA A 78 23.98 -0.79 -11.28
C ALA A 78 24.48 -0.88 -12.74
N ILE A 79 24.13 -1.96 -13.46
CA ILE A 79 24.51 -2.13 -14.87
C ILE A 79 23.87 -1.05 -15.76
N ALA A 80 22.58 -0.73 -15.54
CA ALA A 80 21.90 0.32 -16.29
C ALA A 80 22.55 1.71 -16.06
N TRP A 81 22.93 2.04 -14.82
CA TRP A 81 23.61 3.29 -14.48
C TRP A 81 24.99 3.43 -15.15
N VAL A 82 25.80 2.37 -15.11
CA VAL A 82 27.11 2.35 -15.79
C VAL A 82 26.93 2.47 -17.30
N GLY A 83 25.96 1.76 -17.89
CA GLY A 83 25.65 1.83 -19.31
C GLY A 83 25.30 3.24 -19.79
N ILE A 84 24.42 3.95 -19.05
CA ILE A 84 24.04 5.34 -19.37
C ILE A 84 25.27 6.26 -19.32
N SER A 85 26.12 6.12 -18.29
CA SER A 85 27.29 6.98 -18.11
C SER A 85 28.33 6.78 -19.22
N VAL A 86 28.57 5.53 -19.62
CA VAL A 86 29.50 5.20 -20.71
C VAL A 86 28.98 5.72 -22.04
N VAL A 87 27.69 5.53 -22.36
CA VAL A 87 27.08 6.04 -23.59
C VAL A 87 27.12 7.57 -23.63
N ALA A 88 26.78 8.26 -22.53
CA ALA A 88 26.85 9.72 -22.45
C ALA A 88 28.29 10.24 -22.63
N THR A 89 29.27 9.59 -22.01
CA THR A 89 30.69 9.95 -22.15
C THR A 89 31.21 9.70 -23.56
N LEU A 90 30.78 8.61 -24.21
CA LEU A 90 31.12 8.32 -25.61
C LEU A 90 30.45 9.29 -26.57
N ALA A 91 29.19 9.66 -26.34
CA ALA A 91 28.46 10.64 -27.14
C ALA A 91 29.06 12.05 -27.01
N ALA A 92 29.59 12.41 -25.84
CA ALA A 92 30.28 13.68 -25.60
C ALA A 92 31.72 13.74 -26.16
N ARG A 93 32.26 12.62 -26.69
CA ARG A 93 33.59 12.53 -27.32
C ARG A 93 33.56 12.59 -28.85
N LYS A 94 32.43 12.97 -29.46
CA LYS A 94 32.28 13.17 -30.91
C LYS A 94 32.22 14.66 -31.23
#